data_AF-A0A523S353-F1
#
_entry.id   AF-A0A523S353-F1
#
_cell.length_a   1.000
_cell.length_b   1.000
_cell.length_c   1.000
_cell.angle_alpha   90.00
_cell.angle_beta   90.00
_cell.angle_gamma   90.00
#
_symmetry.space_group_name_H-M   'P 1'
#
loop_
_entity.id
_entity.type
_entity.pdbx_description
1 polymer ?
#
loop_
_entity_poly.entity_id
_entity_poly.type
_entity_poly.pdbx_seq_one_letter_code
_entity_poly.pdbx_strand_id
1 'polypeptide(L)'
;MTEEQVQMGRTEILNHLSKIIEIQQSISEFVEQKLCGTCDDADDEEWENRRKKAFQHYKNLIERYKFSKMLPKDDLGIMAQAVVSYMFRLQQSLGEILIMVDMLGDETFSEIYMDSFTTISSKVTEQFGVLKKMVDVRTESIESGSEELDLIVKLERQIDEDNIVICRQISVKTGGESDFTCYMMRKIVSELEHMSDYIKECAEIIADI
;
A
#
# COMPACT_ATOMS: atom_id res chain seq x y z
N MET A 1 -16.71 16.48 -36.94
CA MET A 1 -17.47 16.52 -35.68
C MET A 1 -16.52 16.10 -34.59
N THR A 2 -15.93 17.05 -33.88
CA THR A 2 -15.14 16.77 -32.68
C THR A 2 -16.12 16.43 -31.57
N GLU A 3 -16.17 15.17 -31.16
CA GLU A 3 -16.81 14.82 -29.89
C GLU A 3 -16.13 15.66 -28.80
N GLU A 4 -16.88 16.59 -28.20
CA GLU A 4 -16.48 17.19 -26.92
C GLU A 4 -16.36 16.02 -25.94
N GLN A 5 -15.12 15.56 -25.72
CA GLN A 5 -14.84 14.59 -24.67
C GLN A 5 -15.21 15.26 -23.35
N VAL A 6 -16.29 14.79 -22.72
CA VAL A 6 -16.66 15.16 -21.36
C VAL A 6 -15.47 14.84 -20.46
N GLN A 7 -14.82 15.89 -19.95
CA GLN A 7 -13.69 15.77 -19.04
C GLN A 7 -14.20 15.54 -17.63
N MET A 8 -13.52 14.66 -16.89
CA MET A 8 -13.92 14.34 -15.53
C MET A 8 -13.71 15.51 -14.56
N GLY A 9 -14.67 15.71 -13.67
CA GLY A 9 -14.54 16.64 -12.56
C GLY A 9 -13.74 16.06 -11.39
N ARG A 10 -13.28 16.94 -10.49
CA ARG A 10 -12.56 16.59 -9.24
C ARG A 10 -13.24 15.47 -8.46
N THR A 11 -14.52 15.60 -8.15
CA THR A 11 -15.30 14.62 -7.38
C THR A 11 -15.32 13.26 -8.06
N GLU A 12 -15.39 13.20 -9.40
CA GLU A 12 -15.36 11.95 -10.14
C GLU A 12 -13.98 11.29 -10.08
N ILE A 13 -12.91 12.09 -10.20
CA ILE A 13 -11.52 11.63 -10.03
C ILE A 13 -11.34 11.01 -8.65
N LEU A 14 -11.68 11.73 -7.59
CA LEU A 14 -11.54 11.26 -6.21
C LEU A 14 -12.34 9.97 -5.97
N ASN A 15 -13.57 9.87 -6.49
CA ASN A 15 -14.37 8.65 -6.42
C ASN A 15 -13.73 7.45 -7.14
N HIS A 16 -13.02 7.68 -8.25
CA HIS A 16 -12.27 6.63 -8.93
C HIS A 16 -11.03 6.20 -8.15
N LEU A 17 -10.32 7.15 -7.55
CA LEU A 17 -9.17 6.91 -6.68
C LEU A 17 -9.57 6.13 -5.42
N SER A 18 -10.66 6.49 -4.74
CA SER A 18 -11.18 5.79 -3.56
C SER A 18 -11.42 4.30 -3.82
N LYS A 19 -12.00 3.96 -4.99
CA LYS A 19 -12.21 2.56 -5.40
C LYS A 19 -10.92 1.78 -5.65
N ILE A 20 -9.85 2.45 -6.10
CA ILE A 20 -8.54 1.82 -6.29
C ILE A 20 -7.88 1.59 -4.93
N ILE A 21 -7.89 2.60 -4.06
CA ILE A 21 -7.37 2.53 -2.70
C ILE A 21 -8.05 1.41 -1.92
N GLU A 22 -9.37 1.29 -2.00
CA GLU A 22 -10.12 0.23 -1.33
C GLU A 22 -9.66 -1.18 -1.74
N ILE A 23 -9.36 -1.39 -3.02
CA ILE A 23 -8.85 -2.68 -3.49
C ILE A 23 -7.43 -2.92 -2.97
N GLN A 24 -6.57 -1.90 -3.00
CA GLN A 24 -5.20 -2.01 -2.51
C GLN A 24 -5.16 -2.24 -0.98
N GLN A 25 -6.02 -1.57 -0.22
CA GLN A 25 -6.21 -1.77 1.21
C GLN A 25 -6.59 -3.23 1.50
N SER A 26 -7.58 -3.78 0.80
CA SER A 26 -8.00 -5.18 0.99
C SER A 26 -6.86 -6.18 0.71
N ILE A 27 -5.97 -5.88 -0.23
CA ILE A 27 -4.78 -6.70 -0.49
C ILE A 27 -3.76 -6.53 0.65
N SER A 28 -3.55 -5.30 1.14
CA SER A 28 -2.68 -5.01 2.30
C SER A 28 -3.13 -5.76 3.54
N GLU A 29 -4.44 -5.84 3.80
CA GLU A 29 -4.99 -6.62 4.91
C GLU A 29 -4.64 -8.11 4.82
N PHE A 30 -4.61 -8.70 3.61
CA PHE A 30 -4.15 -10.08 3.45
C PHE A 30 -2.67 -10.25 3.75
N VAL A 31 -1.84 -9.27 3.36
CA VAL A 31 -0.40 -9.25 3.65
C VAL A 31 -0.16 -9.12 5.15
N GLU A 32 -0.79 -8.15 5.81
CA GLU A 32 -0.73 -7.94 7.25
C GLU A 32 -1.09 -9.20 8.03
N GLN A 33 -2.21 -9.85 7.67
CA GLN A 33 -2.63 -11.05 8.36
C GLN A 33 -1.65 -12.22 8.19
N LYS A 34 -0.99 -12.38 7.03
CA LYS A 34 0.02 -13.44 6.84
C LYS A 34 1.34 -13.11 7.54
N LEU A 35 1.68 -11.84 7.64
CA LEU A 35 2.86 -11.36 8.33
C LEU A 35 2.65 -11.23 9.84
N CYS A 36 1.43 -11.40 10.34
CA CYS A 36 1.14 -11.36 11.76
C CYS A 36 1.57 -12.65 12.47
N GLY A 37 2.54 -12.55 13.39
CA GLY A 37 3.06 -13.71 14.14
C GLY A 37 2.11 -14.29 15.18
N THR A 38 1.05 -13.56 15.56
CA THR A 38 0.16 -13.89 16.68
C THR A 38 -1.33 -13.86 16.32
N CYS A 39 -1.69 -13.51 15.08
CA CYS A 39 -3.08 -13.29 14.66
C CYS A 39 -3.66 -14.57 14.06
N ASP A 40 -3.98 -15.54 14.92
CA ASP A 40 -4.46 -16.88 14.58
C ASP A 40 -3.50 -17.68 13.68
N ASP A 41 -3.42 -19.01 13.91
CA ASP A 41 -2.69 -19.93 13.04
C ASP A 41 -3.37 -19.92 11.65
N ALA A 42 -3.00 -18.97 10.79
CA ALA A 42 -3.42 -18.92 9.41
C ALA A 42 -2.73 -20.09 8.69
N ASP A 43 -3.39 -21.25 8.74
CA ASP A 43 -3.01 -22.46 8.04
C ASP A 43 -2.70 -22.14 6.57
N ASP A 44 -1.77 -22.85 5.95
CA ASP A 44 -1.30 -22.53 4.60
C ASP A 44 -2.43 -22.63 3.55
N GLU A 45 -3.45 -23.44 3.82
CA GLU A 45 -4.68 -23.49 3.03
C GLU A 45 -5.45 -22.15 3.06
N GLU A 46 -5.42 -21.43 4.18
CA GLU A 46 -6.02 -20.10 4.29
C GLU A 46 -5.19 -19.06 3.52
N TRP A 47 -3.85 -19.13 3.59
CA TRP A 47 -2.98 -18.27 2.80
C TRP A 47 -3.19 -18.45 1.29
N GLU A 48 -3.22 -19.69 0.80
CA GLU A 48 -3.42 -19.95 -0.63
C GLU A 48 -4.74 -19.34 -1.14
N ASN A 49 -5.80 -19.42 -0.31
CA ASN A 49 -7.10 -18.82 -0.62
C ASN A 49 -7.06 -17.29 -0.59
N ARG A 50 -6.42 -16.67 0.40
CA ARG A 50 -6.23 -15.21 0.47
C ARG A 50 -5.41 -14.69 -0.72
N ARG A 51 -4.32 -15.38 -1.05
CA ARG A 51 -3.48 -15.10 -2.22
C ARG A 51 -4.27 -15.18 -3.52
N LYS A 52 -5.08 -16.22 -3.74
CA LYS A 52 -5.96 -16.33 -4.91
C LYS A 52 -6.92 -15.13 -5.00
N LYS A 53 -7.50 -14.70 -3.87
CA LYS A 53 -8.35 -13.49 -3.81
C LYS A 53 -7.56 -12.22 -4.15
N ALA A 54 -6.35 -12.05 -3.62
CA ALA A 54 -5.48 -10.92 -3.95
C ALA A 54 -5.21 -10.81 -5.47
N PHE A 55 -4.87 -11.92 -6.13
CA PHE A 55 -4.70 -11.93 -7.59
C PHE A 55 -5.99 -11.66 -8.38
N GLN A 56 -7.14 -12.10 -7.88
CA GLN A 56 -8.43 -11.72 -8.46
C GLN A 56 -8.68 -10.21 -8.34
N HIS A 57 -8.35 -9.60 -7.20
CA HIS A 57 -8.40 -8.16 -7.00
C HIS A 57 -7.50 -7.40 -7.98
N TYR A 58 -6.25 -7.85 -8.21
CA TYR A 58 -5.36 -7.26 -9.20
C TYR A 58 -5.92 -7.30 -10.63
N LYS A 59 -6.52 -8.43 -11.02
CA LYS A 59 -7.13 -8.54 -12.35
C LYS A 59 -8.20 -7.47 -12.58
N ASN A 60 -8.93 -7.11 -11.52
CA ASN A 60 -9.98 -6.11 -11.56
C ASN A 60 -9.45 -4.66 -11.53
N LEU A 61 -8.22 -4.43 -11.04
CA LEU A 61 -7.62 -3.09 -10.96
C LEU A 61 -7.37 -2.45 -12.32
N ILE A 62 -6.95 -3.23 -13.34
CA ILE A 62 -6.67 -2.71 -14.70
C ILE A 62 -7.89 -1.98 -15.27
N GLU A 63 -9.09 -2.54 -15.08
CA GLU A 63 -10.33 -1.93 -15.53
C GLU A 63 -10.64 -0.62 -14.78
N ARG A 64 -10.28 -0.54 -13.49
CA ARG A 64 -10.49 0.66 -12.68
C ARG A 64 -9.66 1.82 -13.19
N TYR A 65 -8.43 1.61 -13.65
CA TYR A 65 -7.56 2.67 -14.18
C TYR A 65 -8.00 3.27 -15.52
N LYS A 66 -9.02 2.71 -16.20
CA LYS A 66 -9.50 3.23 -17.50
C LYS A 66 -9.99 4.68 -17.44
N PHE A 67 -10.40 5.16 -16.26
CA PHE A 67 -10.79 6.56 -16.06
C PHE A 67 -9.68 7.56 -16.42
N SER A 68 -8.41 7.13 -16.34
CA SER A 68 -7.25 7.97 -16.70
C SER A 68 -7.33 8.57 -18.11
N LYS A 69 -8.06 7.92 -19.03
CA LYS A 69 -8.29 8.42 -20.40
C LYS A 69 -9.21 9.64 -20.46
N MET A 70 -9.97 9.88 -19.41
CA MET A 70 -10.97 10.96 -19.30
C MET A 70 -10.49 12.08 -18.36
N LEU A 71 -9.23 12.02 -17.89
CA LEU A 71 -8.65 13.08 -17.11
C LEU A 71 -8.62 14.40 -17.91
N PRO A 72 -8.89 15.53 -17.25
CA PRO A 72 -8.78 16.84 -17.89
C PRO A 72 -7.33 17.12 -18.32
N LYS A 73 -7.15 18.04 -19.28
CA LYS A 73 -5.82 18.42 -19.80
C LYS A 73 -5.34 19.72 -19.16
N ASP A 74 -5.39 19.77 -17.84
CA ASP A 74 -5.06 20.91 -16.99
C ASP A 74 -4.28 20.44 -15.74
N ASP A 75 -4.06 21.34 -14.79
CA ASP A 75 -3.31 21.06 -13.56
C ASP A 75 -3.98 19.97 -12.71
N LEU A 76 -5.31 19.92 -12.66
CA LEU A 76 -6.06 18.85 -11.99
C LEU A 76 -5.77 17.49 -12.62
N GLY A 77 -5.73 17.43 -13.95
CA GLY A 77 -5.37 16.23 -14.68
C GLY A 77 -3.94 15.78 -14.44
N ILE A 78 -2.99 16.72 -14.33
CA ILE A 78 -1.58 16.45 -14.00
C ILE A 78 -1.47 15.85 -12.60
N MET A 79 -2.11 16.47 -11.59
CA MET A 79 -2.12 15.97 -10.21
C MET A 79 -2.76 14.58 -10.13
N ALA A 80 -3.92 14.39 -10.75
CA ALA A 80 -4.60 13.09 -10.79
C ALA A 80 -3.74 12.00 -11.46
N GLN A 81 -3.02 12.33 -12.53
CA GLN A 81 -2.12 11.39 -13.19
C GLN A 81 -0.93 11.01 -12.30
N ALA A 82 -0.39 11.97 -11.54
CA ALA A 82 0.68 11.71 -10.58
C ALA A 82 0.21 10.73 -9.47
N VAL A 83 -0.99 10.94 -8.90
CA VAL A 83 -1.59 9.99 -7.94
C VAL A 83 -1.76 8.61 -8.57
N VAL A 84 -2.27 8.52 -9.80
CA VAL A 84 -2.42 7.24 -10.52
C VAL A 84 -1.06 6.53 -10.67
N SER A 85 0.01 7.27 -10.95
CA SER A 85 1.37 6.71 -11.05
C SER A 85 1.83 6.10 -9.72
N TYR A 86 1.64 6.79 -8.59
CA TYR A 86 1.98 6.25 -7.27
C TYR A 86 1.11 5.04 -6.90
N MET A 87 -0.17 5.05 -7.24
CA MET A 87 -1.04 3.88 -7.05
C MET A 87 -0.55 2.65 -7.84
N PHE A 88 0.00 2.82 -9.05
CA PHE A 88 0.61 1.71 -9.78
C PHE A 88 1.85 1.16 -9.07
N ARG A 89 2.68 2.04 -8.47
CA ARG A 89 3.84 1.61 -7.68
C ARG A 89 3.42 0.85 -6.42
N LEU A 90 2.39 1.33 -5.72
CA LEU A 90 1.77 0.62 -4.60
C LEU A 90 1.31 -0.79 -5.00
N GLN A 91 0.62 -0.87 -6.15
CA GLN A 91 0.17 -2.15 -6.69
C GLN A 91 1.34 -3.10 -6.97
N GLN A 92 2.45 -2.58 -7.52
CA GLN A 92 3.64 -3.36 -7.79
C GLN A 92 4.27 -3.87 -6.49
N SER A 93 4.52 -3.00 -5.50
CA SER A 93 5.14 -3.38 -4.23
C SER A 93 4.31 -4.42 -3.47
N LEU A 94 2.98 -4.26 -3.41
CA LEU A 94 2.10 -5.30 -2.84
C LEU A 94 2.24 -6.64 -3.59
N GLY A 95 2.33 -6.60 -4.92
CA GLY A 95 2.50 -7.80 -5.74
C GLY A 95 3.83 -8.50 -5.48
N GLU A 96 4.91 -7.72 -5.36
CA GLU A 96 6.23 -8.22 -4.99
C GLU A 96 6.20 -8.85 -3.60
N ILE A 97 5.60 -8.21 -2.60
CA ILE A 97 5.48 -8.76 -1.24
C ILE A 97 4.75 -10.11 -1.24
N LEU A 98 3.62 -10.24 -1.95
CA LEU A 98 2.90 -11.52 -2.02
C LEU A 98 3.77 -12.65 -2.57
N ILE A 99 4.53 -12.37 -3.65
CA ILE A 99 5.44 -13.35 -4.25
C ILE A 99 6.59 -13.67 -3.28
N MET A 100 7.14 -12.65 -2.61
CA MET A 100 8.21 -12.82 -1.66
C MET A 100 7.81 -13.65 -0.45
N VAL A 101 6.57 -13.48 0.04
CA VAL A 101 5.99 -14.31 1.09
C VAL A 101 5.87 -15.76 0.64
N ASP A 102 5.42 -16.03 -0.59
CA ASP A 102 5.39 -17.41 -1.13
C ASP A 102 6.79 -18.04 -1.24
N MET A 103 7.79 -17.23 -1.58
CA MET A 103 9.17 -17.68 -1.72
C MET A 103 9.82 -18.09 -0.39
N LEU A 104 9.28 -17.65 0.74
CA LEU A 104 9.75 -18.04 2.08
C LEU A 104 9.30 -19.46 2.49
N GLY A 105 8.28 -20.03 1.84
CA GLY A 105 7.80 -21.39 2.08
C GLY A 105 7.40 -21.63 3.55
N ASP A 106 7.77 -22.80 4.08
CA ASP A 106 7.44 -23.25 5.45
C ASP A 106 8.53 -22.88 6.48
N GLU A 107 9.47 -21.99 6.15
CA GLU A 107 10.51 -21.64 7.10
C GLU A 107 9.92 -20.95 8.34
N THR A 108 10.12 -21.58 9.50
CA THR A 108 9.63 -21.04 10.77
C THR A 108 10.48 -19.85 11.17
N PHE A 109 9.88 -18.67 11.05
CA PHE A 109 10.52 -17.43 11.47
C PHE A 109 10.85 -17.45 12.95
N SER A 110 11.92 -16.75 13.33
CA SER A 110 12.08 -16.40 14.73
C SER A 110 11.01 -15.38 15.11
N GLU A 111 10.25 -15.63 16.19
CA GLU A 111 9.15 -14.78 16.71
C GLU A 111 9.48 -13.27 16.69
N ILE A 112 10.71 -12.91 17.06
CA ILE A 112 11.19 -11.52 17.09
C ILE A 112 11.03 -10.80 15.74
N TYR A 113 11.13 -11.51 14.62
CA TYR A 113 10.94 -10.90 13.31
C TYR A 113 9.47 -10.75 12.94
N MET A 114 8.64 -11.70 13.37
CA MET A 114 7.21 -11.66 13.07
C MET A 114 6.53 -10.49 13.77
N ASP A 115 6.93 -10.17 15.01
CA ASP A 115 6.43 -8.98 15.72
C ASP A 115 6.78 -7.69 14.97
N SER A 116 8.00 -7.62 14.44
CA SER A 116 8.47 -6.51 13.62
C SER A 116 7.70 -6.38 12.31
N PHE A 117 7.49 -7.49 11.58
CA PHE A 117 6.70 -7.52 10.36
C PHE A 117 5.24 -7.14 10.60
N THR A 118 4.65 -7.66 11.67
CA THR A 118 3.29 -7.30 12.11
C THR A 118 3.20 -5.78 12.28
N THR A 119 4.14 -5.20 13.04
CA THR A 119 4.13 -3.77 13.37
C THR A 119 4.20 -2.87 12.14
N ILE A 120 5.12 -3.14 11.22
CA ILE A 120 5.27 -2.31 10.01
C ILE A 120 4.10 -2.53 9.05
N SER A 121 3.68 -3.78 8.84
CA SER A 121 2.56 -4.11 7.93
C SER A 121 1.23 -3.54 8.40
N SER A 122 0.94 -3.55 9.71
CA SER A 122 -0.30 -3.00 10.26
C SER A 122 -0.36 -1.48 10.10
N LYS A 123 0.78 -0.78 10.26
CA LYS A 123 0.86 0.67 10.02
C LYS A 123 0.67 1.03 8.55
N VAL A 124 1.20 0.22 7.63
CA VAL A 124 0.97 0.40 6.19
C VAL A 124 -0.50 0.18 5.83
N THR A 125 -1.15 -0.86 6.37
CA THR A 125 -2.60 -1.06 6.21
C THR A 125 -3.40 0.10 6.81
N GLU A 126 -3.00 0.60 7.99
CA GLU A 126 -3.60 1.78 8.61
C GLU A 126 -3.49 3.01 7.68
N GLN A 127 -2.32 3.25 7.08
CA GLN A 127 -2.12 4.34 6.12
C GLN A 127 -3.06 4.25 4.92
N PHE A 128 -3.32 3.06 4.38
CA PHE A 128 -4.35 2.89 3.33
C PHE A 128 -5.74 3.29 3.80
N GLY A 129 -6.12 2.88 5.01
CA GLY A 129 -7.39 3.25 5.62
C GLY A 129 -7.54 4.76 5.81
N VAL A 130 -6.48 5.42 6.28
CA VAL A 130 -6.44 6.88 6.46
C VAL A 130 -6.47 7.59 5.10
N LEU A 131 -5.74 7.10 4.09
CA LEU A 131 -5.76 7.66 2.73
C LEU A 131 -7.16 7.57 2.11
N LYS A 132 -7.85 6.44 2.28
CA LYS A 132 -9.25 6.28 1.83
C LYS A 132 -10.15 7.31 2.48
N LYS A 133 -10.07 7.42 3.81
CA LYS A 133 -10.83 8.41 4.59
C LYS A 133 -10.55 9.84 4.10
N MET A 134 -9.28 10.16 3.82
CA MET A 134 -8.87 11.45 3.27
C MET A 134 -9.56 11.75 1.94
N VAL A 135 -9.57 10.79 1.01
CA VAL A 135 -10.28 10.92 -0.27
C VAL A 135 -11.77 11.13 -0.07
N ASP A 136 -12.39 10.39 0.85
CA ASP A 136 -13.83 10.49 1.12
C ASP A 136 -14.19 11.88 1.67
N VAL A 137 -13.47 12.38 2.68
CA VAL A 137 -13.72 13.74 3.22
C VAL A 137 -13.40 14.84 2.20
N ARG A 138 -12.37 14.63 1.35
CA ARG A 138 -12.01 15.56 0.29
C ARG A 138 -13.05 15.60 -0.83
N THR A 139 -13.71 14.48 -1.09
CA THR A 139 -14.81 14.41 -2.05
C THR A 139 -15.96 15.31 -1.62
N GLU A 140 -16.19 15.44 -0.32
CA GLU A 140 -17.24 16.30 0.27
C GLU A 140 -16.83 17.78 0.42
N SER A 141 -15.56 18.06 0.72
CA SER A 141 -15.05 19.43 0.92
C SER A 141 -13.60 19.59 0.46
N ILE A 142 -13.26 20.72 -0.16
CA ILE A 142 -11.88 21.00 -0.62
C ILE A 142 -10.94 21.28 0.56
N GLU A 143 -11.44 21.87 1.64
CA GLU A 143 -10.61 22.31 2.77
C GLU A 143 -10.40 21.24 3.86
N SER A 144 -11.01 20.06 3.70
CA SER A 144 -10.92 18.95 4.67
C SER A 144 -9.64 18.11 4.47
N GLY A 145 -9.44 17.04 5.26
CA GLY A 145 -8.36 16.07 5.03
C GLY A 145 -6.99 16.43 5.62
N SER A 146 -6.84 17.58 6.29
CA SER A 146 -5.57 17.96 6.92
C SER A 146 -5.20 17.04 8.09
N GLU A 147 -6.18 16.63 8.90
CA GLU A 147 -5.97 15.69 10.01
C GLU A 147 -5.51 14.32 9.50
N GLU A 148 -6.11 13.85 8.40
CA GLU A 148 -5.70 12.61 7.74
C GLU A 148 -4.30 12.69 7.14
N LEU A 149 -3.95 13.81 6.48
CA LEU A 149 -2.60 14.03 5.96
C LEU A 149 -1.55 14.02 7.08
N ASP A 150 -1.79 14.74 8.17
CA ASP A 150 -0.90 14.77 9.33
C ASP A 150 -0.70 13.38 9.94
N LEU A 151 -1.75 12.56 9.99
CA LEU A 151 -1.68 11.19 10.46
C LEU A 151 -0.87 10.30 9.50
N ILE A 152 -1.05 10.42 8.18
CA ILE A 152 -0.27 9.67 7.18
C ILE A 152 1.22 10.02 7.29
N VAL A 153 1.57 11.30 7.39
CA VAL A 153 2.95 11.77 7.56
C VAL A 153 3.54 11.26 8.89
N LYS A 154 2.74 11.22 9.95
CA LYS A 154 3.18 10.65 11.23
C LYS A 154 3.45 9.15 11.13
N LEU A 155 2.58 8.40 10.46
CA LEU A 155 2.73 6.96 10.27
C LEU A 155 3.96 6.63 9.42
N GLU A 156 4.23 7.41 8.36
CA GLU A 156 5.42 7.24 7.51
C GLU A 156 6.70 7.37 8.33
N ARG A 157 6.84 8.44 9.14
CA ARG A 157 8.00 8.60 10.03
C ARG A 157 8.18 7.43 11.00
N GLN A 158 7.07 6.89 11.52
CA GLN A 158 7.13 5.73 12.42
C GLN A 158 7.58 4.47 11.68
N ILE A 159 7.16 4.30 10.42
CA ILE A 159 7.55 3.19 9.56
C ILE A 159 9.04 3.29 9.20
N ASP A 160 9.56 4.49 8.90
CA ASP A 160 10.99 4.72 8.67
C ASP A 160 11.84 4.35 9.89
N GLU A 161 11.42 4.80 11.07
CA GLU A 161 12.09 4.50 12.33
C GLU A 161 12.09 2.99 12.61
N ASP A 162 10.96 2.32 12.41
CA ASP A 162 10.85 0.87 12.56
C ASP A 162 11.72 0.14 11.54
N ASN A 163 11.72 0.54 10.27
CA ASN A 163 12.54 -0.06 9.22
C ASN A 163 14.02 -0.09 9.62
N ILE A 164 14.55 1.02 10.15
CA ILE A 164 15.93 1.10 10.67
C ILE A 164 16.17 0.08 11.79
N VAL A 165 15.25 0.01 12.75
CA VAL A 165 15.35 -0.90 13.91
C VAL A 165 15.31 -2.36 13.45
N ILE A 166 14.37 -2.71 12.56
CA ILE A 166 14.17 -4.07 12.05
C ILE A 166 15.38 -4.52 11.23
N CYS A 167 15.86 -3.68 10.30
CA CYS A 167 17.06 -3.97 9.51
C CYS A 167 18.29 -4.21 10.39
N ARG A 168 18.42 -3.46 11.49
CA ARG A 168 19.48 -3.67 12.48
C ARG A 168 19.30 -4.98 13.24
N GLN A 169 18.10 -5.31 13.69
CA GLN A 169 17.80 -6.56 14.39
C GLN A 169 18.09 -7.79 13.50
N ILE A 170 17.72 -7.74 12.22
CA ILE A 170 18.06 -8.76 11.22
C ILE A 170 19.57 -8.93 11.13
N SER A 171 20.31 -7.83 10.99
CA SER A 171 21.78 -7.87 10.88
C SER A 171 22.48 -8.42 12.13
N VAL A 172 22.01 -8.06 13.32
CA VAL A 172 22.58 -8.54 14.59
C VAL A 172 22.35 -10.04 14.75
N LYS A 173 21.11 -10.50 14.54
CA LYS A 173 20.74 -11.89 14.72
C LYS A 173 21.43 -12.85 13.75
N THR A 174 21.69 -12.37 12.54
CA THR A 174 22.39 -13.16 11.51
C THR A 174 23.91 -13.09 11.62
N GLY A 175 24.45 -12.34 12.59
CA GLY A 175 25.90 -12.11 12.69
C GLY A 175 26.48 -11.40 11.46
N GLY A 176 25.65 -10.77 10.63
CA GLY A 176 26.02 -10.19 9.34
C GLY A 176 26.05 -11.18 8.16
N GLU A 177 25.82 -12.47 8.38
CA GLU A 177 25.65 -13.44 7.29
C GLU A 177 24.28 -13.25 6.63
N SER A 178 24.20 -13.26 5.30
CA SER A 178 22.93 -13.10 4.59
C SER A 178 22.63 -14.41 3.86
N ASP A 179 21.82 -15.25 4.49
CA ASP A 179 21.13 -16.31 3.77
C ASP A 179 19.96 -15.72 2.95
N PHE A 180 19.31 -16.60 2.18
CA PHE A 180 18.19 -16.24 1.33
C PHE A 180 17.03 -15.64 2.14
N THR A 181 16.69 -16.25 3.28
CA THR A 181 15.58 -15.84 4.15
C THR A 181 15.81 -14.43 4.70
N CYS A 182 17.01 -14.14 5.22
CA CYS A 182 17.40 -12.81 5.66
C CYS A 182 17.29 -11.74 4.56
N TYR A 183 17.71 -12.08 3.33
CA TYR A 183 17.58 -11.19 2.18
C TYR A 183 16.11 -10.88 1.86
N MET A 184 15.29 -11.92 1.76
CA MET A 184 13.86 -11.81 1.46
C MET A 184 13.14 -10.96 2.51
N MET A 185 13.47 -11.16 3.78
CA MET A 185 12.93 -10.39 4.88
C MET A 185 13.25 -8.90 4.77
N ARG A 186 14.52 -8.54 4.57
CA ARG A 186 14.92 -7.14 4.38
C ARG A 186 14.21 -6.52 3.18
N LYS A 187 14.03 -7.31 2.11
CA LYS A 187 13.35 -6.83 0.92
C LYS A 187 11.86 -6.59 1.17
N ILE A 188 11.16 -7.45 1.91
CA ILE A 188 9.77 -7.23 2.32
C ILE A 188 9.64 -5.95 3.16
N VAL A 189 10.50 -5.76 4.17
CA VAL A 189 10.48 -4.54 5.01
C VAL A 189 10.71 -3.29 4.16
N SER A 190 11.69 -3.33 3.25
CA SER A 190 11.96 -2.22 2.32
C SER A 190 10.78 -1.93 1.38
N GLU A 191 10.08 -2.95 0.88
CA GLU A 191 8.89 -2.69 0.05
C GLU A 191 7.73 -2.12 0.86
N LEU A 192 7.57 -2.51 2.13
CA LEU A 192 6.55 -1.91 3.01
C LEU A 192 6.85 -0.44 3.33
N GLU A 193 8.12 -0.08 3.52
CA GLU A 193 8.53 1.32 3.69
C GLU A 193 8.35 2.13 2.41
N HIS A 194 8.77 1.63 1.25
CA HIS A 194 8.50 2.29 -0.04
C HIS A 194 6.99 2.50 -0.28
N MET A 195 6.15 1.55 0.13
CA MET A 195 4.70 1.73 0.06
C MET A 195 4.23 2.88 0.95
N SER A 196 4.80 3.02 2.15
CA SER A 196 4.51 4.13 3.04
C SER A 196 4.80 5.48 2.39
N ASP A 197 5.96 5.60 1.75
CA ASP A 197 6.35 6.79 0.98
C ASP A 197 5.33 7.08 -0.12
N TYR A 198 4.96 6.08 -0.92
CA TYR A 198 3.99 6.27 -2.01
C TYR A 198 2.59 6.66 -1.51
N ILE A 199 2.15 6.15 -0.35
CA ILE A 199 0.88 6.56 0.27
C ILE A 199 0.94 8.03 0.70
N LYS A 200 2.04 8.44 1.34
CA LYS A 200 2.26 9.85 1.71
C LYS A 200 2.27 10.76 0.50
N GLU A 201 2.99 10.40 -0.56
CA GLU A 201 3.03 11.17 -1.81
C GLU A 201 1.63 11.28 -2.45
N CYS A 202 0.83 10.21 -2.42
CA CYS A 202 -0.57 10.27 -2.84
C CYS A 202 -1.36 11.26 -1.97
N ALA A 203 -1.20 11.20 -0.65
CA ALA A 203 -1.91 12.06 0.29
C ALA A 203 -1.58 13.54 0.07
N GLU A 204 -0.29 13.88 -0.07
CA GLU A 204 0.17 15.24 -0.34
C GLU A 204 -0.44 15.79 -1.63
N ILE A 205 -0.45 15.00 -2.72
CA ILE A 205 -1.06 15.44 -3.98
C ILE A 205 -2.58 15.55 -3.85
N ILE A 206 -3.24 14.61 -3.17
CA ILE A 206 -4.70 14.66 -2.94
C ILE A 206 -5.09 15.86 -2.08
N ALA A 207 -4.21 16.32 -1.18
CA ALA A 207 -4.41 17.55 -0.41
C ALA A 207 -4.40 18.82 -1.28
N ASP A 208 -3.86 18.74 -2.50
CA ASP A 208 -3.84 19.83 -3.46
C ASP A 208 -4.94 19.70 -4.55
N ILE A 209 -5.64 18.55 -4.59
CA ILE A 209 -6.78 18.27 -5.48
C ILE A 209 -8.12 18.78 -4.90
#